data_AF-A0A820XJV3-F1
#
_entry.id   AF-A0A820XJV3-F1
#
_cell.length_a   1.000
_cell.length_b   1.000
_cell.length_c   1.000
_cell.angle_alpha   90.00
_cell.angle_beta   90.00
_cell.angle_gamma   90.00
#
_symmetry.space_group_name_H-M   'P 1'
#
loop_
_entity.id
_entity.type
_entity.pdbx_description
1 polymer ?
#
loop_
_entity_poly.entity_id
_entity_poly.type
_entity_poly.pdbx_seq_one_letter_code
_entity_poly.pdbx_strand_id
1 'polypeptide(L)'
;AYRPVKKGDVFIVRAAMRAVEFKVIETDPAPYCIVAPDTTIHCEGDPIKREEQEASLNEIGYDDIGGLRKQLAQVKEMIELPLRHPQLFKSIGIEPPRGILLYGPPGTGKTLIARAVANETGAFFFLINGPEIMSKLDGESESNLRKTFEEVEKNSPAIVFVDELDAIAPKREKTHGEIERRIVSQLSTLMDDLKQRS
;
A
#
# COMPACT_ATOMS: atom_id res chain seq x y z
N ALA A 1 -35.48 -14.17 -3.58
CA ALA A 1 -34.82 -13.85 -2.30
C ALA A 1 -33.84 -12.72 -2.57
N TYR A 2 -33.95 -11.62 -1.83
CA TYR A 2 -33.03 -10.50 -1.94
C TYR A 2 -31.65 -10.92 -1.43
N ARG A 3 -30.60 -10.64 -2.22
CA ARG A 3 -29.22 -10.96 -1.84
C ARG A 3 -28.40 -9.68 -1.76
N PRO A 4 -27.83 -9.34 -0.59
CA PRO A 4 -26.83 -8.29 -0.53
C PRO A 4 -25.57 -8.77 -1.23
N VAL A 5 -24.95 -7.90 -2.02
CA VAL A 5 -23.66 -8.13 -2.68
C VAL A 5 -22.78 -6.90 -2.52
N LYS A 6 -21.47 -7.11 -2.40
CA LYS A 6 -20.45 -6.06 -2.37
C LYS A 6 -19.48 -6.27 -3.54
N LYS A 7 -18.99 -5.17 -4.11
CA LYS A 7 -17.87 -5.19 -5.06
C LYS A 7 -16.69 -5.98 -4.47
N GLY A 8 -16.18 -6.94 -5.22
CA GLY A 8 -15.13 -7.86 -4.83
C GLY A 8 -15.61 -9.20 -4.27
N ASP A 9 -16.89 -9.35 -3.93
CA ASP A 9 -17.42 -10.62 -3.43
C ASP A 9 -17.24 -11.74 -4.46
N VAL A 10 -16.86 -12.91 -3.96
CA VAL A 10 -16.70 -14.13 -4.75
C VAL A 10 -17.74 -15.14 -4.28
N PHE A 11 -18.52 -15.70 -5.21
CA PHE A 11 -19.55 -16.66 -4.88
C PHE A 11 -19.70 -17.75 -5.94
N ILE A 12 -20.10 -18.94 -5.48
CA ILE A 12 -20.29 -20.10 -6.36
C ILE A 12 -21.79 -20.29 -6.64
N VAL A 13 -22.14 -20.33 -7.91
CA VAL A 13 -23.47 -20.73 -8.37
C VAL A 13 -23.40 -22.18 -8.86
N ARG A 14 -24.27 -23.01 -8.29
CA ARG A 14 -24.43 -24.41 -8.73
C ARG A 14 -25.66 -24.52 -9.60
N ALA A 15 -25.49 -24.98 -10.82
CA ALA A 15 -26.58 -25.24 -11.75
C ALA A 15 -26.38 -26.63 -12.38
N ALA A 16 -27.39 -27.50 -12.23
CA ALA A 16 -27.32 -28.92 -12.62
C ALA A 16 -26.08 -29.62 -12.04
N MET A 17 -25.17 -30.10 -12.90
CA MET A 17 -23.93 -30.78 -12.50
C MET A 17 -22.69 -29.87 -12.55
N ARG A 18 -22.86 -28.56 -12.75
CA ARG A 18 -21.74 -27.61 -12.86
C ARG A 18 -21.77 -26.60 -11.71
N ALA A 19 -20.57 -26.26 -11.24
CA ALA A 19 -20.35 -25.15 -10.33
C ALA A 19 -19.55 -24.09 -11.10
N VAL A 20 -20.02 -22.86 -11.07
CA VAL A 20 -19.32 -21.70 -11.66
C VAL A 20 -19.09 -20.69 -10.55
N GLU A 21 -17.86 -20.22 -10.45
CA GLU A 21 -17.46 -19.18 -9.51
C GLU A 21 -17.56 -17.82 -10.22
N PHE A 22 -18.18 -16.86 -9.54
CA PHE A 22 -18.37 -15.50 -10.01
C PHE A 22 -17.72 -14.53 -9.04
N LYS A 23 -17.19 -13.42 -9.56
CA LYS A 23 -16.72 -12.28 -8.77
C LYS A 23 -17.55 -11.06 -9.14
N VAL A 24 -17.99 -10.30 -8.14
CA VAL A 24 -18.67 -9.02 -8.35
C VAL A 24 -17.62 -7.97 -8.75
N ILE A 25 -17.59 -7.60 -10.03
CA ILE A 25 -16.65 -6.58 -10.55
C ILE A 25 -17.05 -5.17 -10.12
N GLU A 26 -18.34 -4.87 -10.19
CA GLU A 26 -18.88 -3.54 -9.92
C GLU A 26 -20.34 -3.64 -9.47
N THR A 27 -20.79 -2.65 -8.71
CA THR A 27 -22.19 -2.49 -8.29
C THR A 27 -22.59 -1.03 -8.48
N ASP A 28 -23.84 -0.82 -8.88
CA ASP A 28 -24.48 0.50 -8.87
C ASP A 28 -25.78 0.40 -8.05
N PRO A 29 -25.87 1.02 -6.86
CA PRO A 29 -24.85 1.86 -6.21
C PRO A 29 -23.62 1.08 -5.71
N ALA A 30 -22.48 1.78 -5.62
CA ALA A 30 -21.22 1.27 -5.06
C ALA A 30 -21.07 1.59 -3.55
N PRO A 31 -20.31 0.79 -2.76
CA PRO A 31 -19.65 -0.47 -3.14
C PRO A 31 -20.52 -1.71 -2.85
N TYR A 32 -21.75 -1.55 -2.38
CA TYR A 32 -22.67 -2.66 -2.11
C TYR A 32 -24.11 -2.30 -2.50
N CYS A 33 -24.87 -3.30 -2.92
CA CYS A 33 -26.28 -3.16 -3.24
C CYS A 33 -27.05 -4.45 -2.91
N ILE A 34 -28.37 -4.40 -3.01
CA ILE A 34 -29.23 -5.59 -2.91
C ILE A 34 -29.65 -5.97 -4.33
N VAL A 35 -29.40 -7.22 -4.72
CA VAL A 35 -29.90 -7.75 -5.98
C VAL A 35 -31.40 -8.03 -5.83
N ALA A 36 -32.20 -7.15 -6.42
CA ALA A 36 -33.66 -7.18 -6.49
C ALA A 36 -34.14 -7.70 -7.87
N PRO A 37 -35.44 -8.03 -8.04
CA PRO A 37 -35.96 -8.53 -9.32
C PRO A 37 -35.79 -7.58 -10.52
N ASP A 38 -35.69 -6.28 -10.26
CA ASP A 38 -35.47 -5.20 -11.22
C ASP A 38 -33.98 -4.85 -11.41
N THR A 39 -33.08 -5.49 -10.67
CA THR A 39 -31.64 -5.28 -10.83
C THR A 39 -31.14 -5.94 -12.11
N THR A 40 -30.59 -5.13 -13.03
CA THR A 40 -29.93 -5.63 -14.23
C THR A 40 -28.59 -6.27 -13.87
N ILE A 41 -28.39 -7.52 -14.26
CA ILE A 41 -27.15 -8.27 -14.02
C ILE A 41 -26.36 -8.36 -15.33
N HIS A 42 -25.13 -7.85 -15.32
CA HIS A 42 -24.21 -7.93 -16.45
C HIS A 42 -23.18 -9.04 -16.20
N CYS A 43 -23.06 -9.97 -17.15
CA CYS A 43 -22.10 -11.09 -17.11
C CYS A 43 -21.23 -11.16 -18.38
N GLU A 44 -21.14 -10.03 -19.10
CA GLU A 44 -20.37 -9.92 -20.34
C GLU A 44 -18.91 -9.53 -20.03
N GLY A 45 -17.98 -9.99 -20.86
CA GLY A 45 -16.54 -9.70 -20.73
C GLY A 45 -15.67 -10.95 -20.67
N ASP A 46 -14.36 -10.72 -20.58
CA ASP A 46 -13.38 -11.80 -20.46
C ASP A 46 -13.43 -12.44 -19.06
N PRO A 47 -13.33 -13.78 -18.97
CA PRO A 47 -13.25 -14.46 -17.68
C PRO A 47 -12.05 -13.97 -16.86
N ILE A 48 -12.27 -13.79 -15.55
CA ILE A 48 -11.20 -13.44 -14.62
C ILE A 48 -10.25 -14.63 -14.49
N LYS A 49 -8.95 -14.37 -14.63
CA LYS A 49 -7.95 -15.41 -14.44
C LYS A 49 -7.84 -15.77 -12.97
N ARG A 50 -7.85 -17.08 -12.70
CA ARG A 50 -7.72 -17.61 -11.34
C ARG A 50 -6.44 -17.14 -10.63
N GLU A 51 -5.34 -17.01 -11.37
CA GLU A 51 -4.05 -16.53 -10.84
C GLU A 51 -4.15 -15.10 -10.27
N GLU A 52 -4.87 -14.20 -10.94
CA GLU A 52 -5.07 -12.82 -10.48
C GLU A 52 -5.93 -12.77 -9.21
N GLN A 53 -6.90 -13.68 -9.11
CA GLN A 53 -7.75 -13.80 -7.93
C GLN A 53 -7.00 -14.43 -6.75
N GLU A 54 -6.22 -15.47 -6.98
CA GLU A 54 -5.35 -16.09 -5.96
C GLU A 54 -4.28 -15.11 -5.48
N ALA A 55 -3.73 -14.26 -6.35
CA ALA A 55 -2.81 -13.20 -5.94
C ALA A 55 -3.47 -12.19 -4.99
N SER A 56 -4.73 -11.80 -5.24
CA SER A 56 -5.48 -10.92 -4.34
C SER A 56 -5.90 -11.59 -3.03
N LEU A 57 -6.20 -12.88 -3.05
CA LEU A 57 -6.55 -13.65 -1.84
C LEU A 57 -5.33 -13.94 -0.96
N ASN A 58 -4.15 -14.05 -1.57
CA ASN A 58 -2.87 -14.26 -0.90
C ASN A 58 -2.15 -12.93 -0.61
N GLU A 59 -2.89 -11.82 -0.54
CA GLU A 59 -2.33 -10.57 -0.05
C GLU A 59 -1.83 -10.77 1.37
N ILE A 60 -0.57 -10.39 1.59
CA ILE A 60 0.12 -10.57 2.88
C ILE A 60 -0.63 -9.77 3.94
N GLY A 61 -1.06 -10.44 5.01
CA GLY A 61 -1.64 -9.83 6.20
C GLY A 61 -0.72 -9.93 7.41
N TYR A 62 -1.22 -9.49 8.58
CA TYR A 62 -0.44 -9.63 9.82
C TYR A 62 -0.24 -11.08 10.26
N ASP A 63 -1.19 -11.95 9.92
CA ASP A 63 -1.16 -13.37 10.31
C ASP A 63 -0.09 -14.18 9.56
N ASP A 64 0.42 -13.65 8.44
CA ASP A 64 1.52 -14.25 7.67
C ASP A 64 2.90 -13.95 8.27
N ILE A 65 2.97 -13.12 9.32
CA ILE A 65 4.24 -12.65 9.90
C ILE A 65 4.52 -13.33 11.24
N GLY A 66 5.39 -14.34 11.20
CA GLY A 66 5.84 -15.07 12.39
C GLY A 66 6.90 -14.34 13.22
N GLY A 67 6.87 -14.52 14.54
CA GLY A 67 7.96 -14.14 15.46
C GLY A 67 8.16 -12.65 15.72
N LEU A 68 7.36 -11.76 15.11
CA LEU A 68 7.54 -10.29 15.17
C LEU A 68 6.40 -9.56 15.90
N ARG A 69 5.69 -10.25 16.81
CA ARG A 69 4.48 -9.70 17.46
C ARG A 69 4.69 -8.35 18.15
N LYS A 70 5.86 -8.13 18.78
CA LYS A 70 6.17 -6.85 19.44
C LYS A 70 6.40 -5.73 18.44
N GLN A 71 7.15 -6.01 17.38
CA GLN A 71 7.44 -5.07 16.31
C GLN A 71 6.18 -4.71 15.53
N LEU A 72 5.32 -5.69 15.23
CA LEU A 72 4.01 -5.46 14.62
C LEU A 72 3.14 -4.56 15.48
N ALA A 73 3.11 -4.76 16.80
CA ALA A 73 2.35 -3.89 17.70
C ALA A 73 2.84 -2.43 17.64
N GLN A 74 4.16 -2.22 17.64
CA GLN A 74 4.74 -0.88 17.51
C GLN A 74 4.40 -0.23 16.16
N VAL A 75 4.52 -0.99 15.06
CA VAL A 75 4.22 -0.45 13.73
C VAL A 75 2.72 -0.15 13.58
N LYS A 76 1.83 -0.99 14.11
CA LYS A 76 0.38 -0.70 14.16
C LYS A 76 0.09 0.58 14.94
N GLU A 77 0.70 0.74 16.11
CA GLU A 77 0.50 1.94 16.94
C GLU A 77 1.03 3.21 16.24
N MET A 78 2.15 3.11 15.52
CA MET A 78 2.74 4.27 14.84
C MET A 78 2.09 4.61 13.51
N ILE A 79 1.48 3.66 12.80
CA ILE A 79 0.89 3.87 11.47
C ILE A 79 -0.64 3.83 11.52
N GLU A 80 -1.21 2.74 12.01
CA GLU A 80 -2.66 2.49 11.95
C GLU A 80 -3.43 3.43 12.88
N LEU A 81 -2.92 3.69 14.10
CA LEU A 81 -3.61 4.53 15.07
C LEU A 81 -3.74 6.00 14.61
N PRO A 82 -2.69 6.68 14.09
CA PRO A 82 -2.83 8.02 13.51
C PRO A 82 -3.78 8.08 12.31
N LEU A 83 -3.74 7.06 11.44
CA LEU A 83 -4.56 7.02 10.23
C LEU A 83 -6.04 6.78 10.55
N ARG A 84 -6.35 5.85 11.47
CA ARG A 84 -7.74 5.54 11.86
C ARG A 84 -8.33 6.55 12.83
N HIS A 85 -7.53 7.13 13.72
CA HIS A 85 -8.00 8.00 14.81
C HIS A 85 -7.21 9.32 14.92
N PRO A 86 -7.19 10.17 13.86
CA PRO A 86 -6.45 11.43 13.88
C PRO A 86 -6.94 12.42 14.95
N GLN A 87 -8.20 12.29 15.39
CA GLN A 87 -8.81 13.10 16.46
C GLN A 87 -8.07 12.94 17.80
N LEU A 88 -7.55 11.74 18.12
CA LEU A 88 -6.83 11.49 19.37
C LEU A 88 -5.57 12.35 19.46
N PHE A 89 -4.77 12.36 18.39
CA PHE A 89 -3.54 13.15 18.29
C PHE A 89 -3.82 14.66 18.36
N LYS A 90 -4.86 15.12 17.67
CA LYS A 90 -5.31 16.53 17.74
C LYS A 90 -5.75 16.94 19.14
N SER A 91 -6.47 16.08 19.86
CA SER A 91 -6.98 16.38 21.20
C SER A 91 -5.87 16.48 22.26
N ILE A 92 -4.80 15.70 22.09
CA ILE A 92 -3.64 15.68 23.00
C ILE A 92 -2.60 16.74 22.59
N GLY A 93 -2.68 17.26 21.36
CA GLY A 93 -1.74 18.25 20.83
C GLY A 93 -0.37 17.66 20.47
N ILE A 94 -0.32 16.38 20.10
CA ILE A 94 0.91 15.69 19.71
C ILE A 94 0.81 15.33 18.23
N GLU A 95 1.86 15.63 17.47
CA GLU A 95 1.96 15.20 16.08
C GLU A 95 2.40 13.73 16.01
N PRO A 96 1.72 12.87 15.21
CA PRO A 96 2.13 11.50 15.03
C PRO A 96 3.49 11.42 14.29
N PRO A 97 4.30 10.40 14.57
CA PRO A 97 5.54 10.19 13.82
C PRO A 97 5.23 9.89 12.35
N ARG A 98 5.86 10.62 11.43
CA ARG A 98 5.65 10.47 9.97
C ARG A 98 6.67 9.56 9.28
N GLY A 99 7.73 9.17 9.99
CA GLY A 99 8.80 8.34 9.45
C GLY A 99 9.15 7.21 10.42
N ILE A 100 9.18 5.99 9.89
CA ILE A 100 9.51 4.78 10.64
C ILE A 100 10.64 4.09 9.90
N LEU A 101 11.71 3.76 10.62
CA LEU A 101 12.85 3.03 10.07
C LEU A 101 12.82 1.59 10.59
N LEU A 102 12.55 0.64 9.70
CA LEU A 102 12.71 -0.78 9.97
C LEU A 102 14.16 -1.19 9.67
N TYR A 103 14.86 -1.71 10.67
CA TYR A 103 16.25 -2.14 10.51
C TYR A 103 16.46 -3.57 11.03
N GLY A 104 17.46 -4.25 10.50
CA GLY A 104 17.82 -5.61 10.88
C GLY A 104 18.47 -6.37 9.71
N PRO A 105 18.97 -7.59 9.95
CA PRO A 105 19.56 -8.44 8.91
C PRO A 105 18.63 -8.67 7.71
N PRO A 106 19.16 -9.01 6.52
CA PRO A 106 18.33 -9.44 5.39
C PRO A 106 17.50 -10.68 5.76
N GLY A 107 16.30 -10.80 5.17
CA GLY A 107 15.42 -11.95 5.40
C GLY A 107 14.58 -11.92 6.69
N THR A 108 14.64 -10.85 7.49
CA THR A 108 13.83 -10.73 8.73
C THR A 108 12.42 -10.19 8.53
N GLY A 109 11.89 -10.15 7.30
CA GLY A 109 10.50 -9.77 7.03
C GLY A 109 10.18 -8.27 7.06
N LYS A 110 11.15 -7.36 6.91
CA LYS A 110 10.90 -5.89 6.88
C LYS A 110 9.90 -5.49 5.78
N THR A 111 10.11 -5.95 4.55
CA THR A 111 9.21 -5.72 3.41
C THR A 111 7.85 -6.38 3.61
N LEU A 112 7.80 -7.55 4.27
CA LEU A 112 6.55 -8.23 4.60
C LEU A 112 5.71 -7.41 5.59
N ILE A 113 6.34 -6.85 6.64
CA ILE A 113 5.67 -5.98 7.61
C ILE A 113 5.03 -4.78 6.90
N ALA A 114 5.76 -4.11 6.00
CA ALA A 114 5.24 -2.94 5.30
C ALA A 114 4.04 -3.26 4.42
N ARG A 115 4.09 -4.38 3.68
CA ARG A 115 2.97 -4.85 2.85
C ARG A 115 1.75 -5.25 3.69
N ALA A 116 1.96 -5.96 4.79
CA ALA A 116 0.88 -6.31 5.71
C ALA A 116 0.18 -5.06 6.26
N VAL A 117 0.94 -4.06 6.70
CA VAL A 117 0.36 -2.82 7.24
C VAL A 117 -0.44 -2.08 6.18
N ALA A 118 0.05 -2.01 4.95
CA ALA A 118 -0.68 -1.38 3.86
C ALA A 118 -2.03 -2.04 3.58
N ASN A 119 -2.03 -3.36 3.41
CA ASN A 119 -3.23 -4.13 3.10
C ASN A 119 -4.28 -3.99 4.24
N GLU A 120 -3.82 -4.01 5.49
CA GLU A 120 -4.69 -3.96 6.68
C GLU A 120 -5.22 -2.54 7.00
N THR A 121 -4.44 -1.51 6.67
CA THR A 121 -4.88 -0.11 6.82
C THR A 121 -5.76 0.36 5.67
N GLY A 122 -5.70 -0.32 4.51
CA GLY A 122 -6.35 0.13 3.28
C GLY A 122 -5.78 1.45 2.74
N ALA A 123 -4.60 1.86 3.23
CA ALA A 123 -3.91 3.05 2.75
C ALA A 123 -3.28 2.77 1.39
N PHE A 124 -3.19 3.80 0.55
CA PHE A 124 -2.48 3.69 -0.72
C PHE A 124 -1.01 3.35 -0.46
N PHE A 125 -0.54 2.22 -0.97
CA PHE A 125 0.83 1.76 -0.74
C PHE A 125 1.70 2.03 -1.96
N PHE A 126 2.77 2.78 -1.75
CA PHE A 126 3.75 3.05 -2.77
C PHE A 126 5.11 2.45 -2.37
N LEU A 127 5.64 1.57 -3.22
CA LEU A 127 6.95 0.95 -3.03
C LEU A 127 8.02 1.69 -3.83
N ILE A 128 9.04 2.21 -3.14
CA ILE A 128 10.28 2.71 -3.75
C ILE A 128 11.35 1.66 -3.52
N ASN A 129 11.90 1.11 -4.59
CA ASN A 129 13.03 0.18 -4.54
C ASN A 129 14.34 0.96 -4.77
N GLY A 130 15.21 1.01 -3.75
CA GLY A 130 16.45 1.79 -3.78
C GLY A 130 17.31 1.56 -5.04
N PRO A 131 17.75 0.31 -5.32
CA PRO A 131 18.47 -0.05 -6.54
C PRO A 131 17.79 0.39 -7.85
N GLU A 132 16.46 0.34 -7.93
CA GLU A 132 15.72 0.75 -9.14
C GLU A 132 15.87 2.25 -9.39
N ILE A 133 15.85 3.07 -8.32
CA ILE A 133 16.06 4.51 -8.43
C ILE A 133 17.49 4.85 -8.87
N MET A 134 18.47 4.08 -8.41
CA MET A 134 19.90 4.29 -8.73
C MET A 134 20.28 3.87 -10.15
N SER A 135 19.51 2.98 -10.79
CA SER A 135 19.83 2.45 -12.11
C SER A 135 19.28 3.28 -13.29
N LYS A 136 18.40 4.26 -13.03
CA LYS A 136 17.82 5.14 -14.07
C LYS A 136 18.81 6.24 -14.50
N LEU A 137 18.66 6.70 -15.74
CA LEU A 137 19.55 7.69 -16.37
C LEU A 137 19.47 9.07 -15.67
N ASP A 138 20.53 9.86 -15.77
CA ASP A 138 20.67 11.17 -15.09
C ASP A 138 19.44 12.08 -15.32
N GLY A 139 18.85 12.60 -14.23
CA GLY A 139 17.64 13.43 -14.23
C GLY A 139 16.30 12.69 -14.26
N GLU A 140 16.24 11.45 -14.74
CA GLU A 140 15.00 10.66 -14.79
C GLU A 140 14.58 10.18 -13.39
N SER A 141 15.55 9.81 -12.55
CA SER A 141 15.32 9.36 -11.17
C SER A 141 14.64 10.43 -10.30
N GLU A 142 15.09 11.69 -10.40
CA GLU A 142 14.56 12.81 -9.61
C GLU A 142 13.14 13.18 -10.03
N SER A 143 12.90 13.25 -11.34
CA SER A 143 11.58 13.51 -11.92
C SER A 143 10.60 12.41 -11.54
N ASN A 144 11.03 11.15 -11.60
CA ASN A 144 10.21 10.01 -11.19
C ASN A 144 9.86 10.08 -9.70
N LEU A 145 10.84 10.33 -8.82
CA LEU A 145 10.59 10.52 -7.39
C LEU A 145 9.59 11.64 -7.12
N ARG A 146 9.70 12.78 -7.81
CA ARG A 146 8.76 13.90 -7.61
C ARG A 146 7.33 13.53 -8.02
N LYS A 147 7.15 12.95 -9.22
CA LYS A 147 5.84 12.48 -9.71
C LYS A 147 5.22 11.43 -8.79
N THR A 148 6.04 10.51 -8.29
CA THR A 148 5.64 9.51 -7.30
C THR A 148 5.06 10.16 -6.05
N PHE A 149 5.77 11.14 -5.46
CA PHE A 149 5.29 11.79 -4.25
C PHE A 149 4.02 12.63 -4.50
N GLU A 150 3.87 13.23 -5.68
CA GLU A 150 2.62 13.89 -6.09
C GLU A 150 1.44 12.91 -6.18
N GLU A 151 1.67 11.68 -6.65
CA GLU A 151 0.65 10.63 -6.69
C GLU A 151 0.29 10.13 -5.29
N VAL A 152 1.28 9.97 -4.42
CA VAL A 152 1.09 9.62 -3.00
C VAL A 152 0.23 10.68 -2.30
N GLU A 153 0.51 11.97 -2.51
CA GLU A 153 -0.29 13.07 -1.93
C GLU A 153 -1.75 13.03 -2.41
N LYS A 154 -1.98 12.78 -3.71
CA LYS A 154 -3.34 12.68 -4.28
C LYS A 154 -4.15 11.50 -3.75
N ASN A 155 -3.48 10.42 -3.37
CA ASN A 155 -4.10 9.19 -2.87
C ASN A 155 -4.06 9.07 -1.34
N SER A 156 -3.87 10.18 -0.61
CA SER A 156 -3.91 10.18 0.85
C SER A 156 -5.24 9.64 1.39
N PRO A 157 -5.26 8.76 2.41
CA PRO A 157 -4.13 8.31 3.23
C PRO A 157 -3.20 7.31 2.50
N ALA A 158 -1.89 7.54 2.59
CA ALA A 158 -0.89 6.76 1.86
C ALA A 158 0.33 6.38 2.73
N ILE A 159 0.96 5.26 2.38
CA ILE A 159 2.19 4.74 2.98
C ILE A 159 3.25 4.65 1.87
N VAL A 160 4.34 5.38 2.03
CA VAL A 160 5.53 5.26 1.17
C VAL A 160 6.53 4.34 1.85
N PHE A 161 6.79 3.18 1.24
CA PHE A 161 7.80 2.25 1.72
C PHE A 161 9.04 2.34 0.84
N VAL A 162 10.16 2.75 1.44
CA VAL A 162 11.47 2.78 0.79
C VAL A 162 12.25 1.53 1.19
N ASP A 163 12.31 0.55 0.28
CA ASP A 163 13.14 -0.64 0.46
C ASP A 163 14.59 -0.35 0.07
N GLU A 164 15.53 -0.97 0.79
CA GLU A 164 16.96 -0.73 0.61
C GLU A 164 17.33 0.77 0.65
N LEU A 165 16.81 1.49 1.66
CA LEU A 165 17.06 2.93 1.86
C LEU A 165 18.56 3.27 1.85
N ASP A 166 19.41 2.37 2.32
CA ASP A 166 20.86 2.54 2.33
C ASP A 166 21.47 2.63 0.93
N ALA A 167 20.81 2.10 -0.10
CA ALA A 167 21.24 2.23 -1.50
C ALA A 167 21.04 3.65 -2.04
N ILE A 168 20.00 4.37 -1.61
CA ILE A 168 19.68 5.73 -2.09
C ILE A 168 20.03 6.83 -1.08
N ALA A 169 20.23 6.49 0.19
CA ALA A 169 20.58 7.40 1.26
C ALA A 169 21.86 7.00 2.02
N PRO A 170 22.99 6.74 1.32
CA PRO A 170 24.25 6.46 2.00
C PRO A 170 24.76 7.68 2.76
N LYS A 171 25.65 7.45 3.74
CA LYS A 171 26.35 8.55 4.42
C LYS A 171 27.10 9.39 3.38
N ARG A 172 26.90 10.72 3.43
CA ARG A 172 27.51 11.68 2.49
C ARG A 172 29.04 11.54 2.33
N GLU A 173 29.71 11.10 3.39
CA GLU A 173 31.16 10.85 3.41
C GLU A 173 31.59 9.68 2.50
N LYS A 174 30.72 8.69 2.32
CA LYS A 174 30.93 7.52 1.45
C LYS A 174 30.43 7.73 0.02
N THR A 175 29.74 8.85 -0.22
CA THR A 175 29.12 9.18 -1.50
C THR A 175 30.11 9.94 -2.38
N HIS A 176 30.70 9.22 -3.35
CA HIS A 176 31.66 9.80 -4.29
C HIS A 176 30.99 10.33 -5.57
N GLY A 177 29.78 9.88 -5.90
CA GLY A 177 29.03 10.33 -7.08
C GLY A 177 28.19 11.58 -6.82
N GLU A 178 28.23 12.56 -7.73
CA GLU A 178 27.34 13.73 -7.68
C GLU A 178 25.86 13.36 -7.79
N ILE A 179 25.55 12.37 -8.63
CA ILE A 179 24.18 11.89 -8.87
C ILE A 179 23.57 11.35 -7.57
N GLU A 180 24.30 10.52 -6.84
CA GLU A 180 23.86 9.96 -5.55
C GLU A 180 23.53 11.08 -4.56
N ARG A 181 24.37 12.12 -4.49
CA ARG A 181 24.12 13.28 -3.60
C ARG A 181 22.87 14.05 -3.96
N ARG A 182 22.57 14.19 -5.26
CA ARG A 182 21.34 14.86 -5.73
C ARG A 182 20.10 14.05 -5.37
N ILE A 183 20.11 12.74 -5.57
CA ILE A 183 19.01 11.84 -5.19
C ILE A 183 18.71 11.93 -3.69
N VAL A 184 19.75 11.85 -2.84
CA VAL A 184 19.62 12.01 -1.38
C VAL A 184 18.97 13.36 -1.03
N SER A 185 19.41 14.43 -1.70
CA SER A 185 18.90 15.79 -1.46
C SER A 185 17.45 15.94 -1.89
N GLN A 186 17.08 15.37 -3.05
CA GLN A 186 15.71 15.35 -3.55
C GLN A 186 14.80 14.55 -2.62
N LEU A 187 15.20 13.36 -2.16
CA LEU A 187 14.43 12.57 -1.21
C LEU A 187 14.20 13.31 0.11
N SER A 188 15.25 13.95 0.65
CA SER A 188 15.13 14.77 1.88
C SER A 188 14.14 15.92 1.69
N THR A 189 14.18 16.59 0.53
CA THR A 189 13.28 17.70 0.20
C THR A 189 11.83 17.23 0.14
N LEU A 190 11.58 16.11 -0.56
CA LEU A 190 10.25 15.50 -0.66
C LEU A 190 9.70 15.07 0.72
N MET A 191 10.56 14.53 1.59
CA MET A 191 10.17 14.17 2.96
C MET A 191 9.85 15.38 3.83
N ASP A 192 10.53 16.52 3.63
CA ASP A 192 10.25 17.75 4.37
C ASP A 192 8.99 18.46 3.86
N ASP A 193 8.75 18.43 2.55
CA ASP A 193 7.52 18.96 1.94
C ASP A 193 6.27 18.23 2.49
N LEU A 194 6.34 16.91 2.67
CA LEU A 194 5.28 16.12 3.29
C LEU A 194 5.01 16.51 4.76
N LYS A 195 5.97 17.11 5.48
CA LYS A 195 5.76 17.55 6.88
C LYS A 195 4.99 18.86 6.96
N GLN A 196 5.21 19.77 6.01
CA GLN A 196 4.67 21.14 6.08
C GLN A 196 3.20 21.24 5.64
N ARG A 197 2.69 20.25 4.91
CA ARG A 197 1.39 20.31 4.21
C ARG A 197 0.24 19.58 4.92
N SER A 198 0.45 19.01 6.10
CA SER A 198 -0.57 18.21 6.82
C SER A 198 -0.75 18.65 8.27
#